data_AF-A0AAV4S4A0-F1
#
_entry.id   AF-A0AAV4S4A0-F1
#
_cell.length_a   1.000
_cell.length_b   1.000
_cell.length_c   1.000
_cell.angle_alpha   90.00
_cell.angle_beta   90.00
_cell.angle_gamma   90.00
#
_symmetry.space_group_name_H-M   'P 1'
#
loop_
_entity.id
_entity.type
_entity.pdbx_description
1 polymer ?
#
loop_
_entity_poly.entity_id
_entity_poly.type
_entity_poly.pdbx_seq_one_letter_code
_entity_poly.pdbx_strand_id
1 'polypeptide(L)'
;MAVVGCPEGKCFTLTWKLENMSYCWQKNEEPLRSPIFVVDALEGTRWTLSLYPRGYEDGNYIGYFLDRDADCSRANDIEIDYVLSFAAADGSALQESKVIKRAMPKGERYGWADFVTTEEVFFRNRSRFLPDDTLTARCRMWRSDGKTTENGQIYARTRLGVESRSAVWNIDDFSHLEPYKVISFPIKSTTGNRELMNLDLYLTGGQKFEKVLHFKLTARDPRINMSSIQLSLLDNAGGKTERVKGEVWFNVPENCTGS
;
A
#
# COMPACT_ATOMS: atom_id res chain seq x y z
N MET A 1 -23.52 -20.60 -8.99
CA MET A 1 -22.51 -21.32 -8.18
C MET A 1 -22.89 -21.16 -6.72
N ALA A 2 -22.95 -22.25 -5.96
CA ALA A 2 -23.32 -22.17 -4.55
C ALA A 2 -22.20 -21.44 -3.80
N VAL A 3 -22.54 -20.32 -3.16
CA VAL A 3 -21.70 -19.67 -2.16
C VAL A 3 -21.58 -20.66 -1.01
N VAL A 4 -20.51 -21.44 -0.98
CA VAL A 4 -20.21 -22.29 0.17
C VAL A 4 -19.65 -21.36 1.25
N GLY A 5 -20.58 -20.67 1.91
CA GLY A 5 -20.36 -19.88 3.12
C GLY A 5 -19.91 -20.76 4.28
N CYS A 6 -19.57 -20.12 5.39
CA CYS A 6 -19.13 -20.82 6.60
C CYS A 6 -20.13 -21.94 6.96
N PRO A 7 -19.68 -23.18 7.19
CA PRO A 7 -20.58 -24.27 7.56
C PRO A 7 -21.33 -23.89 8.83
N GLU A 8 -22.66 -23.87 8.76
CA GLU A 8 -23.56 -23.47 9.86
C GLU A 8 -23.27 -22.07 10.45
N GLY A 9 -22.56 -21.23 9.68
CA GLY A 9 -22.11 -19.92 10.15
C GLY A 9 -20.99 -19.99 11.19
N LYS A 10 -20.34 -21.14 11.42
CA LYS A 10 -19.25 -21.36 12.39
C LYS A 10 -17.88 -21.13 11.75
N CYS A 11 -17.37 -19.91 11.82
CA CYS A 11 -16.04 -19.56 11.31
C CYS A 11 -15.44 -18.36 12.04
N PHE A 12 -14.12 -18.28 12.00
CA PHE A 12 -13.39 -17.10 12.44
C PHE A 12 -13.31 -16.09 11.28
N THR A 13 -13.54 -14.82 11.57
CA THR A 13 -13.46 -13.73 10.60
C THR A 13 -12.50 -12.64 11.07
N LEU A 14 -11.46 -12.36 10.27
CA LEU A 14 -10.69 -11.12 10.38
C LEU A 14 -11.17 -10.15 9.30
N THR A 15 -11.54 -8.93 9.70
CA THR A 15 -11.69 -7.79 8.79
C THR A 15 -10.58 -6.78 9.05
N TRP A 16 -9.75 -6.52 8.04
CA TRP A 16 -8.61 -5.63 8.10
C TRP A 16 -8.82 -4.41 7.19
N LYS A 17 -8.90 -3.23 7.79
CA LYS A 17 -8.97 -1.94 7.08
C LYS A 17 -7.58 -1.36 6.87
N LEU A 18 -7.25 -1.03 5.63
CA LEU A 18 -6.03 -0.36 5.24
C LEU A 18 -6.34 1.02 4.71
N GLU A 19 -5.95 2.05 5.44
CA GLU A 19 -6.25 3.43 5.09
C GLU A 19 -5.09 4.10 4.35
N ASN A 20 -5.44 5.04 3.49
CA ASN A 20 -4.54 5.79 2.63
C ASN A 20 -3.82 4.89 1.61
N MET A 21 -4.53 3.92 1.04
CA MET A 21 -3.95 2.90 0.17
C MET A 21 -3.37 3.45 -1.13
N SER A 22 -3.85 4.59 -1.63
CA SER A 22 -3.25 5.27 -2.79
C SER A 22 -1.81 5.74 -2.50
N TYR A 23 -1.41 5.82 -1.22
CA TYR A 23 -0.06 6.24 -0.79
C TYR A 23 0.83 5.07 -0.36
N CYS A 24 0.47 3.87 -0.78
CA CYS A 24 1.26 2.67 -0.52
C CYS A 24 2.66 2.76 -1.14
N TRP A 25 3.69 2.72 -0.28
CA TRP A 25 5.10 2.86 -0.69
C TRP A 25 5.82 1.53 -0.91
N GLN A 26 5.21 0.40 -0.54
CA GLN A 26 5.75 -0.93 -0.76
C GLN A 26 6.13 -1.12 -2.23
N LYS A 27 7.30 -1.70 -2.47
CA LYS A 27 7.76 -2.10 -3.81
C LYS A 27 7.15 -3.45 -4.22
N ASN A 28 7.45 -3.90 -5.44
CA ASN A 28 7.16 -5.28 -5.85
C ASN A 28 7.79 -6.23 -4.82
N GLU A 29 7.09 -7.33 -4.49
CA GLU A 29 7.49 -8.32 -3.50
C GLU A 29 7.60 -7.82 -2.04
N GLU A 30 7.19 -6.57 -1.74
CA GLU A 30 7.12 -6.06 -0.37
C GLU A 30 5.68 -6.08 0.15
N PRO A 31 5.37 -6.86 1.22
CA PRO A 31 4.02 -6.93 1.73
C PRO A 31 3.69 -5.81 2.72
N LEU A 32 2.44 -5.36 2.71
CA LEU A 32 1.76 -4.86 3.89
C LEU A 32 1.26 -6.07 4.69
N ARG A 33 1.53 -6.08 6.00
CA ARG A 33 1.09 -7.15 6.91
C ARG A 33 0.03 -6.64 7.88
N SER A 34 -0.99 -7.45 8.13
CA SER A 34 -1.92 -7.19 9.21
C SER A 34 -1.22 -7.35 10.57
N PRO A 35 -1.82 -6.82 11.65
CA PRO A 35 -1.50 -7.31 12.99
C PRO A 35 -1.66 -8.83 13.06
N ILE A 36 -0.83 -9.46 13.90
CA ILE A 36 -0.94 -10.89 14.20
C ILE A 36 -2.24 -11.12 14.95
N PHE A 37 -2.94 -12.21 14.61
CA PHE A 37 -4.14 -12.63 15.33
C PHE A 37 -4.07 -14.11 15.71
N VAL A 38 -4.67 -14.43 16.84
CA VAL A 38 -4.76 -15.79 17.39
C VAL A 38 -6.16 -16.32 17.14
N VAL A 39 -6.26 -17.58 16.71
CA VAL A 39 -7.55 -18.25 16.51
C VAL A 39 -7.64 -19.47 17.41
N ASP A 40 -8.33 -19.32 18.54
CA ASP A 40 -8.46 -20.39 19.55
C ASP A 40 -9.16 -21.64 19.00
N ALA A 41 -10.18 -21.44 18.16
CA ALA A 41 -10.87 -22.54 17.46
C ALA A 41 -9.95 -23.32 16.48
N LEU A 42 -8.79 -22.75 16.15
CA LEU A 42 -7.72 -23.37 15.37
C LEU A 42 -6.52 -23.69 16.28
N GLU A 43 -6.78 -24.21 17.48
CA GLU A 43 -5.75 -24.68 18.43
C GLU A 43 -4.81 -23.56 18.90
N GLY A 44 -5.31 -22.33 18.98
CA GLY A 44 -4.54 -21.15 19.39
C GLY A 44 -3.44 -20.77 18.40
N THR A 45 -3.60 -21.14 17.12
CA THR A 45 -2.63 -20.82 16.07
C THR A 45 -2.61 -19.33 15.75
N ARG A 46 -1.42 -18.83 15.38
CA ARG A 46 -1.17 -17.44 15.05
C ARG A 46 -1.10 -17.23 13.54
N TRP A 47 -1.74 -16.15 13.09
CA TRP A 47 -1.92 -15.86 11.68
C TRP A 47 -1.66 -14.40 11.37
N THR A 48 -1.39 -14.11 10.11
CA THR A 48 -1.27 -12.76 9.55
C THR A 48 -1.78 -12.76 8.12
N LEU A 49 -2.26 -11.61 7.66
CA LEU A 49 -2.55 -11.39 6.24
C LEU A 49 -1.41 -10.61 5.61
N SER A 50 -0.94 -11.07 4.45
CA SER A 50 0.02 -10.34 3.63
C SER A 50 -0.64 -9.87 2.33
N LEU A 51 -0.57 -8.56 2.10
CA LEU A 51 -0.99 -7.93 0.86
C LEU A 51 0.21 -7.38 0.12
N TYR A 52 0.27 -7.65 -1.18
CA TYR A 52 1.33 -7.23 -2.09
C TYR A 52 0.74 -6.22 -3.07
N PRO A 53 0.64 -4.94 -2.68
CA PRO A 53 -0.08 -3.91 -3.43
C PRO A 53 0.55 -3.56 -4.78
N ARG A 54 1.83 -3.90 -4.99
CA ARG A 54 2.58 -3.73 -6.24
C ARG A 54 3.10 -5.05 -6.82
N GLY A 55 2.38 -6.14 -6.58
CA GLY A 55 2.73 -7.46 -7.07
C GLY A 55 3.54 -8.31 -6.10
N TYR A 56 3.30 -9.61 -6.16
CA TYR A 56 4.17 -10.64 -5.59
C TYR A 56 5.05 -11.30 -6.66
N GLU A 57 4.55 -11.43 -7.88
CA GLU A 57 5.28 -11.94 -9.04
C GLU A 57 5.10 -10.98 -10.22
N ASP A 58 3.86 -10.55 -10.46
CA ASP A 58 3.50 -9.55 -11.47
C ASP A 58 3.01 -8.26 -10.80
N GLY A 59 3.66 -7.14 -11.12
CA GLY A 59 3.31 -5.80 -10.61
C GLY A 59 1.95 -5.27 -11.06
N ASN A 60 1.30 -5.92 -12.03
CA ASN A 60 -0.05 -5.58 -12.48
C ASN A 60 -1.15 -6.13 -11.57
N TYR A 61 -0.80 -6.95 -10.57
CA TYR A 61 -1.75 -7.55 -9.64
C TYR A 61 -1.45 -7.18 -8.20
N ILE A 62 -2.51 -7.17 -7.38
CA ILE A 62 -2.39 -7.17 -5.93
C ILE A 62 -2.37 -8.63 -5.49
N GLY A 63 -1.28 -9.05 -4.84
CA GLY A 63 -1.21 -10.36 -4.21
C GLY A 63 -1.89 -10.36 -2.83
N TYR A 64 -2.56 -11.44 -2.47
CA TYR A 64 -3.23 -11.58 -1.17
C TYR A 64 -3.06 -13.00 -0.62
N PHE A 65 -2.44 -13.08 0.56
CA PHE A 65 -2.08 -14.33 1.20
C PHE A 65 -2.46 -14.36 2.68
N LEU A 66 -2.65 -15.59 3.15
CA LEU A 66 -2.76 -15.96 4.55
C LEU A 66 -1.45 -16.62 4.98
N ASP A 67 -0.85 -16.07 6.03
CA ASP A 67 0.39 -16.55 6.65
C ASP A 67 0.07 -17.23 7.97
N ARG A 68 0.58 -18.45 8.16
CA ARG A 68 0.66 -19.06 9.48
C ARG A 68 2.01 -18.70 10.11
N ASP A 69 1.98 -18.11 11.30
CA ASP A 69 3.21 -17.77 12.03
C ASP A 69 3.98 -19.07 12.39
N ALA A 70 5.29 -18.97 12.63
CA ALA A 70 6.12 -20.11 13.03
C ALA A 70 5.92 -20.49 14.51
N ASP A 71 4.70 -20.31 15.03
CA ASP A 71 4.37 -20.29 16.44
C ASP A 71 4.77 -21.55 17.24
N CYS A 72 4.70 -21.44 18.57
CA CYS A 72 4.95 -22.55 19.48
C CYS A 72 3.75 -23.53 19.59
N SER A 73 2.74 -23.49 18.71
CA SER A 73 1.55 -24.35 18.83
C SER A 73 1.95 -25.82 18.79
N ARG A 74 1.18 -26.72 19.41
CA ARG A 74 1.54 -28.15 19.42
C ARG A 74 1.44 -28.82 18.05
N ALA A 75 0.53 -28.36 17.19
CA ALA A 75 0.30 -28.94 15.87
C ALA A 75 1.30 -28.43 14.82
N ASN A 76 2.01 -29.34 14.14
CA ASN A 76 2.96 -29.02 13.07
C ASN A 76 2.24 -28.53 11.79
N ASP A 77 1.05 -29.03 11.55
CA ASP A 77 0.15 -28.67 10.47
C ASP A 77 -1.29 -28.52 11.01
N ILE A 78 -2.11 -27.76 10.29
CA ILE A 78 -3.54 -27.67 10.56
C ILE A 78 -4.26 -27.63 9.23
N GLU A 79 -5.29 -28.48 9.08
CA GLU A 79 -6.11 -28.47 7.87
C GLU A 79 -7.29 -27.50 8.04
N ILE A 80 -7.30 -26.47 7.20
CA ILE A 80 -8.32 -25.43 7.22
C ILE A 80 -8.95 -25.22 5.85
N ASP A 81 -10.18 -24.75 5.88
CA ASP A 81 -10.81 -24.06 4.77
C ASP A 81 -10.74 -22.56 5.04
N TYR A 82 -10.56 -21.76 4.00
CA TYR A 82 -10.63 -20.31 4.16
C TYR A 82 -11.07 -19.58 2.88
N VAL A 83 -11.52 -18.35 3.06
CA VAL A 83 -11.89 -17.41 2.01
C VAL A 83 -11.14 -16.10 2.26
N LEU A 84 -10.41 -15.63 1.25
CA LEU A 84 -9.88 -14.27 1.22
C LEU A 84 -10.77 -13.42 0.31
N SER A 85 -11.07 -12.20 0.75
CA SER A 85 -11.95 -11.30 0.02
C SER A 85 -11.59 -9.83 0.22
N PHE A 86 -11.85 -9.01 -0.79
CA PHE A 86 -11.99 -7.57 -0.61
C PHE A 86 -13.46 -7.22 -0.46
N ALA A 87 -13.76 -6.30 0.45
CA ALA A 87 -15.12 -5.90 0.78
C ALA A 87 -15.39 -4.44 0.41
N ALA A 88 -16.60 -4.19 -0.08
CA ALA A 88 -17.14 -2.85 -0.28
C ALA A 88 -17.51 -2.18 1.05
N ALA A 89 -17.88 -0.89 0.99
CA ALA A 89 -18.31 -0.12 2.16
C ALA A 89 -19.51 -0.73 2.91
N ASP A 90 -20.44 -1.37 2.18
CA ASP A 90 -21.60 -2.08 2.75
C ASP A 90 -21.25 -3.47 3.32
N GLY A 91 -19.98 -3.88 3.21
CA GLY A 91 -19.48 -5.16 3.68
C GLY A 91 -19.66 -6.34 2.71
N SER A 92 -20.28 -6.12 1.54
CA SER A 92 -20.39 -7.13 0.48
C SER A 92 -19.02 -7.45 -0.13
N ALA A 93 -18.83 -8.68 -0.63
CA ALA A 93 -17.59 -9.09 -1.27
C ALA A 93 -17.51 -8.51 -2.69
N LEU A 94 -16.38 -7.88 -3.03
CA LEU A 94 -16.06 -7.36 -4.36
C LEU A 94 -15.23 -8.34 -5.18
N GLN A 95 -14.25 -8.96 -4.53
CA GLN A 95 -13.41 -10.04 -5.06
C GLN A 95 -13.28 -11.07 -3.96
N GLU A 96 -13.43 -12.36 -4.27
CA GLU A 96 -13.21 -13.43 -3.31
C GLU A 96 -12.59 -14.66 -3.97
N SER A 97 -11.72 -15.33 -3.22
CA SER A 97 -11.16 -16.61 -3.60
C SER A 97 -11.18 -17.55 -2.40
N LYS A 98 -11.48 -18.82 -2.67
CA LYS A 98 -11.70 -19.85 -1.64
C LYS A 98 -10.68 -20.97 -1.78
N VAL A 99 -10.23 -21.46 -0.63
CA VAL A 99 -9.43 -22.67 -0.49
C VAL A 99 -10.16 -23.67 0.40
N ILE A 100 -10.13 -24.94 0.01
CA ILE A 100 -10.76 -26.05 0.73
C ILE A 100 -9.66 -27.06 1.10
N LYS A 101 -9.71 -27.60 2.32
CA LYS A 101 -8.84 -28.67 2.83
C LYS A 101 -7.37 -28.39 2.61
N ARG A 102 -6.91 -27.22 3.07
CA ARG A 102 -5.51 -26.83 3.01
C ARG A 102 -4.80 -27.16 4.30
N ALA A 103 -3.84 -28.08 4.23
CA ALA A 103 -2.82 -28.20 5.25
C ALA A 103 -1.96 -26.92 5.24
N MET A 104 -1.89 -26.25 6.40
CA MET A 104 -1.07 -25.07 6.63
C MET A 104 -0.01 -25.42 7.66
N PRO A 105 1.21 -25.80 7.25
CA PRO A 105 2.32 -25.97 8.17
C PRO A 105 2.72 -24.64 8.82
N LYS A 106 3.46 -24.71 9.93
CA LYS A 106 3.99 -23.52 10.59
C LYS A 106 4.96 -22.75 9.69
N GLY A 107 4.88 -21.42 9.72
CA GLY A 107 5.72 -20.54 8.91
C GLY A 107 5.36 -20.53 7.42
N GLU A 108 4.37 -21.31 7.01
CA GLU A 108 3.94 -21.38 5.61
C GLU A 108 2.88 -20.34 5.28
N ARG A 109 2.84 -20.03 3.99
CA ARG A 109 1.92 -19.08 3.40
C ARG A 109 1.13 -19.75 2.29
N TYR A 110 -0.13 -19.37 2.13
CA TYR A 110 -0.90 -19.71 0.95
C TYR A 110 -1.88 -18.60 0.56
N GLY A 111 -2.13 -18.46 -0.74
CA GLY A 111 -2.93 -17.37 -1.30
C GLY A 111 -2.73 -17.23 -2.80
N TRP A 112 -2.96 -16.02 -3.33
CA TRP A 112 -2.92 -15.73 -4.76
C TRP A 112 -1.98 -14.56 -5.03
N ALA A 113 -1.01 -14.77 -5.92
CA ALA A 113 -0.14 -13.69 -6.41
C ALA A 113 -0.91 -12.71 -7.31
N ASP A 114 -1.95 -13.21 -7.99
CA ASP A 114 -2.79 -12.56 -8.98
C ASP A 114 -4.23 -12.34 -8.48
N PHE A 115 -4.43 -12.01 -7.20
CA PHE A 115 -5.75 -11.96 -6.56
C PHE A 115 -6.73 -10.99 -7.24
N VAL A 116 -6.27 -9.79 -7.61
CA VAL A 116 -7.02 -8.81 -8.39
C VAL A 116 -6.05 -7.87 -9.11
N THR A 117 -6.42 -7.32 -10.26
CA THR A 117 -5.55 -6.37 -10.97
C THR A 117 -5.47 -5.02 -10.23
N THR A 118 -4.30 -4.38 -10.30
CA THR A 118 -4.12 -3.02 -9.77
C THR A 118 -4.96 -2.01 -10.54
N GLU A 119 -5.15 -2.22 -11.85
CA GLU A 119 -6.02 -1.38 -12.70
C GLU A 119 -7.47 -1.35 -12.16
N GLU A 120 -7.99 -2.51 -11.75
CA GLU A 120 -9.35 -2.64 -11.25
C GLU A 120 -9.54 -1.88 -9.92
N VAL A 121 -8.59 -2.05 -9.00
CA VAL A 121 -8.66 -1.48 -7.65
C VAL A 121 -8.39 0.02 -7.63
N PHE A 122 -7.38 0.50 -8.36
CA PHE A 122 -6.93 1.89 -8.27
C PHE A 122 -7.55 2.80 -9.33
N PHE A 123 -8.09 2.27 -10.42
CA PHE A 123 -8.61 3.08 -11.53
C PHE A 123 -10.07 2.77 -11.88
N ARG A 124 -10.38 1.54 -12.36
CA ARG A 124 -11.71 1.24 -12.93
C ARG A 124 -12.83 1.27 -11.89
N ASN A 125 -12.62 0.59 -10.76
CA ASN A 125 -13.63 0.44 -9.71
C ASN A 125 -13.17 1.01 -8.36
N ARG A 126 -12.33 2.05 -8.43
CA ARG A 126 -11.71 2.71 -7.26
C ARG A 126 -12.70 3.09 -6.18
N SER A 127 -13.84 3.68 -6.52
CA SER A 127 -14.84 4.11 -5.52
C SER A 127 -15.45 2.96 -4.74
N ARG A 128 -15.49 1.75 -5.31
CA ARG A 128 -16.02 0.55 -4.65
C ARG A 128 -14.96 -0.13 -3.79
N PHE A 129 -13.74 -0.28 -4.32
CA PHE A 129 -12.64 -0.96 -3.62
C PHE A 129 -11.96 -0.09 -2.55
N LEU A 130 -11.88 1.22 -2.78
CA LEU A 130 -11.18 2.19 -1.94
C LEU A 130 -12.09 3.36 -1.51
N PRO A 131 -13.25 3.10 -0.87
CA PRO A 131 -14.06 4.16 -0.26
C PRO A 131 -13.19 4.90 0.77
N ASP A 132 -13.16 6.23 0.70
CA ASP A 132 -12.28 7.08 1.52
C ASP A 132 -10.80 6.65 1.50
N ASP A 133 -10.33 6.16 0.35
CA ASP A 133 -8.99 5.61 0.15
C ASP A 133 -8.64 4.44 1.08
N THR A 134 -9.66 3.67 1.47
CA THR A 134 -9.54 2.55 2.41
C THR A 134 -9.86 1.22 1.74
N LEU A 135 -8.87 0.33 1.67
CA LEU A 135 -9.09 -1.06 1.24
C LEU A 135 -9.54 -1.90 2.44
N THR A 136 -10.62 -2.65 2.29
CA THR A 136 -11.07 -3.60 3.34
C THR A 136 -10.79 -5.03 2.91
N ALA A 137 -9.77 -5.63 3.49
CA ALA A 137 -9.44 -7.03 3.31
C ALA A 137 -10.12 -7.91 4.37
N ARG A 138 -10.62 -9.07 3.99
CA ARG A 138 -11.33 -9.97 4.89
C ARG A 138 -10.89 -11.41 4.66
N CYS A 139 -10.56 -12.07 5.76
CA CYS A 139 -10.31 -13.50 5.81
C CYS A 139 -11.40 -14.16 6.66
N ARG A 140 -12.02 -15.21 6.12
CA ARG A 140 -12.87 -16.14 6.88
C ARG A 140 -12.21 -17.51 6.86
N MET A 141 -12.11 -18.16 8.00
CA MET A 141 -11.43 -19.46 8.12
C MET A 141 -12.09 -20.37 9.14
N TRP A 142 -12.02 -21.67 8.91
CA TRP A 142 -12.56 -22.71 9.78
C TRP A 142 -11.82 -24.02 9.58
N ARG A 143 -11.89 -24.93 10.56
CA ARG A 143 -11.36 -26.29 10.43
C ARG A 143 -12.12 -27.06 9.36
N SER A 144 -11.38 -27.76 8.50
CA SER A 144 -11.95 -28.60 7.44
C SER A 144 -12.71 -29.82 7.98
N ASP A 145 -12.36 -30.28 9.18
CA ASP A 145 -13.05 -31.40 9.85
C ASP A 145 -14.38 -31.00 10.50
N GLY A 146 -14.83 -29.76 10.31
CA GLY A 146 -16.10 -29.25 10.82
C GLY A 146 -16.14 -29.02 12.33
N LYS A 147 -15.04 -29.25 13.06
CA LYS A 147 -14.97 -29.07 14.51
C LYS A 147 -14.79 -27.61 14.96
N THR A 148 -15.04 -26.65 14.09
CA THR A 148 -15.00 -25.24 14.49
C THR A 148 -16.20 -24.99 15.41
N THR A 149 -15.93 -24.80 16.70
CA THR A 149 -16.99 -24.71 17.72
C THR A 149 -17.48 -23.30 17.99
N GLU A 150 -16.75 -22.27 17.54
CA GLU A 150 -17.03 -20.88 17.89
C GLU A 150 -16.94 -19.92 16.71
N ASN A 151 -17.79 -18.89 16.78
CA ASN A 151 -17.71 -17.72 15.91
C ASN A 151 -16.84 -16.66 16.55
N GLY A 152 -15.71 -16.39 15.91
CA GLY A 152 -14.84 -15.27 16.28
C GLY A 152 -14.89 -14.20 15.20
N GLN A 153 -14.94 -12.95 15.62
CA GLN A 153 -14.72 -11.83 14.71
C GLN A 153 -13.77 -10.83 15.33
N ILE A 154 -12.78 -10.41 14.55
CA ILE A 154 -11.87 -9.34 14.92
C ILE A 154 -11.77 -8.31 13.80
N TYR A 155 -11.47 -7.08 14.23
CA TYR A 155 -11.26 -5.95 13.35
C TYR A 155 -9.85 -5.42 13.56
N ALA A 156 -9.09 -5.36 12.47
CA ALA A 156 -7.76 -4.76 12.46
C ALA A 156 -7.77 -3.50 11.60
N ARG A 157 -6.86 -2.58 11.91
CA ARG A 157 -6.68 -1.35 11.15
C ARG A 157 -5.20 -1.04 11.01
N THR A 158 -4.78 -0.76 9.78
CA THR A 158 -3.46 -0.20 9.46
C THR A 158 -3.68 1.12 8.74
N ARG A 159 -3.00 2.17 9.18
CA ARG A 159 -3.08 3.50 8.55
C ARG A 159 -1.71 3.92 8.06
N LEU A 160 -1.59 4.14 6.76
CA LEU A 160 -0.38 4.71 6.19
C LEU A 160 -0.31 6.19 6.56
N GLY A 161 0.78 6.62 7.19
CA GLY A 161 0.97 8.01 7.60
C GLY A 161 1.19 8.90 6.38
N VAL A 162 0.27 9.82 6.12
CA VAL A 162 0.34 10.75 4.99
C VAL A 162 0.32 12.18 5.51
N GLU A 163 1.30 12.97 5.06
CA GLU A 163 1.28 14.41 5.21
C GLU A 163 1.16 15.04 3.81
N SER A 164 0.14 15.88 3.60
CA SER A 164 -0.10 16.55 2.33
C SER A 164 -0.02 18.05 2.50
N ARG A 165 0.60 18.71 1.51
CA ARG A 165 0.82 20.15 1.50
C ARG A 165 0.77 20.70 0.07
N SER A 166 0.34 21.94 -0.02
CA SER A 166 0.43 22.76 -1.23
C SER A 166 1.02 24.12 -0.85
N ALA A 167 1.99 24.58 -1.63
CA ALA A 167 2.60 25.88 -1.45
C ALA A 167 2.90 26.52 -2.81
N VAL A 168 2.94 27.85 -2.84
CA VAL A 168 3.45 28.62 -3.97
C VAL A 168 4.91 28.95 -3.68
N TRP A 169 5.79 28.67 -4.63
CA TRP A 169 7.19 29.01 -4.56
C TRP A 169 7.48 30.14 -5.55
N ASN A 170 7.61 31.37 -5.03
CA ASN A 170 8.05 32.51 -5.82
C ASN A 170 9.56 32.41 -6.02
N ILE A 171 9.99 32.39 -7.27
CA ILE A 171 11.40 32.39 -7.65
C ILE A 171 11.70 33.75 -8.25
N ASP A 172 12.44 34.55 -7.49
CA ASP A 172 12.88 35.87 -7.94
C ASP A 172 13.82 35.75 -9.14
N ASP A 173 13.71 36.69 -10.07
CA ASP A 173 14.52 36.75 -11.29
C ASP A 173 14.58 35.42 -12.07
N PHE A 174 13.45 34.71 -12.18
CA PHE A 174 13.35 33.41 -12.86
C PHE A 174 13.92 33.41 -14.29
N SER A 175 13.79 34.53 -15.03
CA SER A 175 14.37 34.68 -16.37
C SER A 175 15.91 34.69 -16.40
N HIS A 176 16.54 34.95 -15.25
CA HIS A 176 17.99 35.08 -15.08
C HIS A 176 18.62 33.95 -14.28
N LEU A 177 17.94 32.79 -14.14
CA LEU A 177 18.51 31.62 -13.49
C LEU A 177 19.85 31.22 -14.11
N GLU A 178 20.89 31.18 -13.28
CA GLU A 178 22.23 30.74 -13.67
C GLU A 178 22.24 29.21 -13.86
N PRO A 179 22.79 28.69 -14.98
CA PRO A 179 22.93 27.25 -15.17
C PRO A 179 23.69 26.60 -14.01
N TYR A 180 23.21 25.44 -13.57
CA TYR A 180 23.74 24.60 -12.49
C TYR A 180 23.67 25.20 -11.08
N LYS A 181 23.15 26.42 -10.91
CA LYS A 181 22.86 26.98 -9.59
C LYS A 181 21.62 26.34 -9.00
N VAL A 182 21.74 25.86 -7.78
CA VAL A 182 20.63 25.22 -7.05
C VAL A 182 19.92 26.24 -6.19
N ILE A 183 18.59 26.28 -6.31
CA ILE A 183 17.69 27.01 -5.42
C ILE A 183 16.83 25.98 -4.69
N SER A 184 16.70 26.09 -3.37
CA SER A 184 16.00 25.10 -2.56
C SER A 184 14.74 25.68 -1.92
N PHE A 185 13.67 24.89 -1.92
CA PHE A 185 12.44 25.14 -1.19
C PHE A 185 12.28 24.13 -0.05
N PRO A 186 12.36 24.56 1.22
CA PRO A 186 12.20 23.66 2.35
C PRO A 186 10.73 23.28 2.54
N ILE A 187 10.46 21.98 2.57
CA ILE A 187 9.14 21.41 2.86
C ILE A 187 9.12 21.02 4.35
N LYS A 188 8.38 21.78 5.15
CA LYS A 188 8.28 21.59 6.60
C LYS A 188 7.09 20.72 6.98
N SER A 189 6.99 20.25 8.22
CA SER A 189 5.88 19.44 8.73
C SER A 189 4.72 20.29 9.22
N THR A 190 3.48 19.92 8.87
CA THR A 190 2.24 20.68 9.22
C THR A 190 2.13 20.82 10.72
N THR A 191 2.65 19.83 11.43
CA THR A 191 2.82 19.79 12.87
C THR A 191 4.25 20.10 13.26
N GLY A 192 4.47 21.21 13.97
CA GLY A 192 5.75 21.49 14.62
C GLY A 192 6.85 22.08 13.73
N ASN A 193 6.53 22.52 12.49
CA ASN A 193 7.42 23.29 11.61
C ASN A 193 8.79 22.65 11.32
N ARG A 194 8.93 21.35 11.55
CA ARG A 194 10.18 20.60 11.33
C ARG A 194 10.40 20.35 9.84
N GLU A 195 11.60 20.54 9.32
CA GLU A 195 11.91 20.22 7.93
C GLU A 195 11.78 18.71 7.64
N LEU A 196 11.00 18.37 6.63
CA LEU A 196 10.73 17.01 6.18
C LEU A 196 11.56 16.65 4.95
N MET A 197 11.55 17.56 3.97
CA MET A 197 12.16 17.37 2.66
C MET A 197 12.61 18.72 2.12
N ASN A 198 13.45 18.69 1.09
CA ASN A 198 13.77 19.85 0.26
C ASN A 198 13.41 19.56 -1.20
N LEU A 199 12.82 20.56 -1.86
CA LEU A 199 12.69 20.59 -3.31
C LEU A 199 13.76 21.51 -3.87
N ASP A 200 14.72 20.94 -4.57
CA ASP A 200 15.80 21.65 -5.23
C ASP A 200 15.45 21.87 -6.70
N LEU A 201 15.66 23.09 -7.18
CA LEU A 201 15.49 23.51 -8.57
C LEU A 201 16.84 23.94 -9.13
N TYR A 202 17.17 23.48 -10.33
CA TYR A 202 18.35 23.94 -11.05
C TYR A 202 18.14 23.85 -12.56
N LEU A 203 18.79 24.75 -13.28
CA LEU A 203 18.75 24.81 -14.74
C LEU A 203 19.95 24.05 -15.32
N THR A 204 19.74 23.23 -16.35
CA THR A 204 20.83 22.72 -17.20
C THR A 204 20.65 23.20 -18.64
N GLY A 205 21.70 23.07 -19.45
CA GLY A 205 21.71 23.57 -20.82
C GLY A 205 21.99 25.08 -20.93
N GLY A 206 21.94 25.62 -22.15
CA GLY A 206 22.31 27.00 -22.47
C GLY A 206 23.22 27.13 -23.70
N GLN A 207 23.35 28.36 -24.22
CA GLN A 207 24.04 28.89 -25.44
C GLN A 207 24.01 28.07 -26.75
N LYS A 208 24.11 26.74 -26.70
CA LYS A 208 24.04 25.81 -27.84
C LYS A 208 23.02 24.68 -27.65
N PHE A 209 22.44 24.53 -26.46
CA PHE A 209 21.44 23.49 -26.14
C PHE A 209 20.21 24.09 -25.48
N GLU A 210 19.08 23.38 -25.61
CA GLU A 210 17.82 23.70 -24.97
C GLU A 210 18.00 23.78 -23.45
N LYS A 211 17.38 24.79 -22.82
CA LYS A 211 17.41 24.96 -21.37
C LYS A 211 16.40 24.01 -20.74
N VAL A 212 16.84 23.18 -19.80
CA VAL A 212 15.99 22.21 -19.10
C VAL A 212 15.95 22.55 -17.61
N LEU A 213 14.74 22.67 -17.07
CA LEU A 213 14.53 22.90 -15.65
C LEU A 213 14.41 21.56 -14.93
N HIS A 214 15.29 21.32 -13.95
CA HIS A 214 15.30 20.12 -13.15
C HIS A 214 14.75 20.39 -11.76
N PHE A 215 14.01 19.40 -11.25
CA PHE A 215 13.53 19.35 -9.88
C PHE A 215 14.05 18.09 -9.22
N LYS A 216 14.64 18.23 -8.03
CA LYS A 216 15.10 17.12 -7.21
C LYS A 216 14.46 17.21 -5.84
N LEU A 217 13.85 16.11 -5.40
CA LEU A 217 13.29 16.00 -4.07
C LEU A 217 14.27 15.22 -3.18
N THR A 218 14.62 15.77 -2.02
CA THR A 218 15.53 15.13 -1.05
C THR A 218 14.83 15.02 0.30
N ALA A 219 14.67 13.81 0.82
CA ALA A 219 14.13 13.59 2.17
C ALA A 219 15.16 13.93 3.25
N ARG A 220 14.71 14.63 4.29
CA ARG A 220 15.49 14.94 5.50
C ARG A 220 15.09 14.06 6.68
N ASP A 221 13.82 13.62 6.73
CA ASP A 221 13.35 12.65 7.71
C ASP A 221 13.43 11.22 7.14
N PRO A 222 14.22 10.30 7.76
CA PRO A 222 14.35 8.92 7.29
C PRO A 222 13.04 8.11 7.38
N ARG A 223 12.02 8.61 8.10
CA ARG A 223 10.71 7.96 8.18
C ARG A 223 9.86 8.17 6.93
N ILE A 224 10.27 9.06 6.02
CA ILE A 224 9.58 9.30 4.75
C ILE A 224 10.04 8.24 3.75
N ASN A 225 9.17 7.29 3.46
CA ASN A 225 9.46 6.23 2.49
C ASN A 225 9.30 6.68 1.04
N MET A 226 8.27 7.48 0.78
CA MET A 226 7.86 7.90 -0.57
C MET A 226 7.21 9.29 -0.52
N SER A 227 7.31 10.04 -1.61
CA SER A 227 6.55 11.27 -1.84
C SER A 227 5.93 11.26 -3.23
N SER A 228 4.67 11.68 -3.32
CA SER A 228 4.03 12.07 -4.57
C SER A 228 4.09 13.60 -4.69
N ILE A 229 4.46 14.12 -5.85
CA ILE A 229 4.56 15.55 -6.10
C ILE A 229 3.82 15.93 -7.38
N GLN A 230 3.14 17.08 -7.32
CA GLN A 230 2.59 17.75 -8.49
C GLN A 230 3.10 19.19 -8.50
N LEU A 231 3.81 19.55 -9.56
CA LEU A 231 4.32 20.89 -9.81
C LEU A 231 3.47 21.56 -10.89
N SER A 232 3.27 22.87 -10.78
CA SER A 232 2.65 23.64 -11.84
C SER A 232 3.29 25.02 -11.94
N LEU A 233 3.52 25.49 -13.17
CA LEU A 233 3.91 26.87 -13.39
C LEU A 233 2.68 27.77 -13.25
N LEU A 234 2.88 28.92 -12.61
CA LEU A 234 1.84 29.93 -12.42
C LEU A 234 2.16 31.14 -13.29
N ASP A 235 1.15 31.63 -14.01
CA ASP A 235 1.24 32.91 -14.71
C ASP A 235 1.03 34.10 -13.75
N ASN A 236 1.16 35.32 -14.28
CA ASN A 236 1.01 36.56 -13.51
C ASN A 236 -0.39 36.75 -12.90
N ALA A 237 -1.41 36.05 -13.39
CA ALA A 237 -2.77 36.05 -12.86
C ALA A 237 -3.03 34.89 -11.87
N GLY A 238 -2.01 34.05 -11.59
CA GLY A 238 -2.13 32.85 -10.76
C GLY A 238 -2.73 31.64 -11.50
N GLY A 239 -2.92 31.74 -12.82
CA GLY A 239 -3.36 30.64 -13.67
C GLY A 239 -2.29 29.56 -13.79
N LYS A 240 -2.70 28.28 -13.77
CA LYS A 240 -1.79 27.13 -13.92
C LYS A 240 -1.60 26.83 -15.40
N THR A 241 -0.37 26.86 -15.89
CA THR A 241 -0.04 26.56 -17.29
C THR A 241 0.50 25.15 -17.44
N GLU A 242 1.78 24.95 -17.13
CA GLU A 242 2.46 23.67 -17.18
C GLU A 242 2.18 22.83 -15.94
N ARG A 243 2.16 21.50 -16.09
CA ARG A 243 1.97 20.58 -14.96
C ARG A 243 2.85 19.34 -15.10
N VAL A 244 3.61 19.07 -14.04
CA VAL A 244 4.41 17.84 -13.91
C VAL A 244 3.93 17.08 -12.68
N LYS A 245 3.82 15.76 -12.80
CA LYS A 245 3.56 14.85 -11.69
C LYS A 245 4.69 13.84 -11.58
N GLY A 246 5.03 13.43 -10.36
CA GLY A 246 6.03 12.40 -10.13
C GLY A 246 5.86 11.73 -8.77
N GLU A 247 6.48 10.56 -8.63
CA GLU A 247 6.60 9.83 -7.37
C GLU A 247 8.09 9.53 -7.13
N VAL A 248 8.52 9.66 -5.88
CA VAL A 248 9.92 9.47 -5.47
C VAL A 248 9.96 8.56 -4.26
N TRP A 249 10.81 7.53 -4.30
CA TRP A 249 11.11 6.65 -3.17
C TRP A 249 12.47 7.03 -2.60
N PHE A 250 12.56 7.15 -1.27
CA PHE A 250 13.80 7.59 -0.61
C PHE A 250 14.59 6.44 0.00
N ASN A 251 13.92 5.34 0.36
CA ASN A 251 14.55 4.14 0.93
C ASN A 251 14.89 3.13 -0.17
N VAL A 252 15.76 3.54 -1.10
CA VAL A 252 16.34 2.63 -2.11
C VAL A 252 17.70 2.17 -1.57
N PRO A 253 17.91 0.87 -1.27
CA PRO A 253 19.26 0.35 -1.18
C PRO A 253 19.96 0.64 -2.51
N GLU A 254 21.18 1.18 -2.50
CA GLU A 254 21.93 1.66 -3.68
C GLU A 254 22.17 0.64 -4.82
N ASN A 255 21.59 -0.56 -4.75
CA ASN A 255 21.86 -1.67 -5.68
C ASN A 255 20.80 -1.82 -6.80
N CYS A 256 20.16 -0.75 -7.25
CA CYS A 256 19.32 -0.78 -8.46
C CYS A 256 19.60 0.40 -9.39
N THR A 257 20.87 0.61 -9.72
CA THR A 257 21.25 1.19 -11.02
C THR A 257 21.96 0.11 -11.83
N GLY A 258 21.17 -0.70 -12.53
CA GLY A 258 21.65 -1.58 -13.58
C GLY A 258 21.60 -0.82 -14.90
N SER A 259 22.79 -0.49 -15.41
CA SER A 259 23.18 -0.21 -16.81
C SER A 259 22.13 0.28 -17.80
#